data_AF-A0AAE3KXM5-F1
#
_entry.id   AF-A0AAE3KXM5-F1
#
_cell.length_a   1.000
_cell.length_b   1.000
_cell.length_c   1.000
_cell.angle_alpha   90.00
_cell.angle_beta   90.00
_cell.angle_gamma   90.00
#
_symmetry.space_group_name_H-M   'P 1'
#
loop_
_entity.id
_entity.type
_entity.pdbx_description
1 polymer ?
#
loop_
_entity_poly.entity_id
_entity_poly.type
_entity_poly.pdbx_seq_one_letter_code
_entity_poly.pdbx_strand_id
1 'polypeptide(L)'
;MQALLNTGSTIEEGRLAKGGDKYSAAYTKECAVCWMCAHDYEALGCPEKVKVTTRDGNHSIAVYTKVTESVRCGHVFIPRSIWANIVVEPTTFSTGSPLYKGSPVTVEPTDEEVLSAEEVVLKLYMGGE
;
A
#
# COMPACT_ATOMS: atom_id res chain seq x y z
N MET A 1 -14.18 -3.14 -0.07
CA MET A 1 -14.08 -4.54 0.41
C MET A 1 -13.20 -4.63 1.65
N GLN A 2 -13.35 -5.68 2.46
CA GLN A 2 -12.41 -6.01 3.54
C GLN A 2 -11.35 -6.98 3.03
N ALA A 3 -10.08 -6.76 3.37
CA ALA A 3 -8.97 -7.62 2.96
C ALA A 3 -7.89 -7.75 4.04
N LEU A 4 -7.04 -8.77 3.92
CA LEU A 4 -5.81 -8.91 4.71
C LEU A 4 -4.62 -8.32 3.94
N LEU A 5 -4.04 -7.24 4.47
CA LEU A 5 -2.85 -6.59 3.94
C LEU A 5 -1.60 -7.41 4.22
N ASN A 6 -0.85 -7.71 3.17
CA ASN A 6 0.49 -8.28 3.24
C ASN A 6 1.49 -7.28 2.66
N THR A 7 2.66 -7.17 3.28
CA THR A 7 3.76 -6.36 2.76
C THR A 7 5.02 -7.21 2.62
N GLY A 8 5.87 -6.83 1.67
CA GLY A 8 7.11 -7.56 1.39
C GLY A 8 7.91 -6.93 0.27
N SER A 9 9.09 -7.49 0.00
CA SER A 9 9.96 -7.01 -1.05
C SER A 9 9.61 -7.63 -2.41
N THR A 10 9.84 -6.84 -3.45
CA THR A 10 9.84 -7.29 -4.84
C THR A 10 11.22 -7.03 -5.45
N ILE A 11 11.54 -7.69 -6.56
CA ILE A 11 12.82 -7.47 -7.25
C ILE A 11 12.95 -6.00 -7.68
N GLU A 12 11.90 -5.44 -8.28
CA GLU A 12 11.91 -4.06 -8.77
C GLU A 12 11.89 -3.01 -7.65
N GLU A 13 11.13 -3.24 -6.55
CA GLU A 13 11.23 -2.40 -5.34
C GLU A 13 12.67 -2.35 -4.85
N GLY A 14 13.31 -3.52 -4.71
CA GLY A 14 14.69 -3.61 -4.25
C GLY A 14 15.68 -2.92 -5.17
N ARG A 15 15.51 -3.06 -6.50
CA ARG A 15 16.37 -2.42 -7.50
C ARG A 15 16.26 -0.90 -7.44
N LEU A 16 15.05 -0.35 -7.37
CA LEU A 16 14.83 1.09 -7.32
C LEU A 16 15.23 1.69 -5.97
N ALA A 17 14.87 1.04 -4.87
CA ALA A 17 15.22 1.50 -3.52
C ALA A 17 16.73 1.51 -3.27
N LYS A 18 17.49 0.54 -3.81
CA LYS A 18 18.95 0.47 -3.69
C LYS A 18 19.69 1.23 -4.79
N GLY A 19 19.04 1.49 -5.92
CA GLY A 19 19.55 2.31 -7.01
C GLY A 19 19.70 3.79 -6.65
N GLY A 20 19.19 4.21 -5.47
CA GLY A 20 19.46 5.52 -4.88
C GLY A 20 18.39 6.58 -5.14
N ASP A 21 17.47 6.34 -6.08
CA ASP A 21 16.46 7.33 -6.49
C ASP A 21 15.04 6.94 -6.04
N LYS A 22 14.78 7.13 -4.75
CA LYS A 22 13.47 6.88 -4.11
C LYS A 22 12.44 8.00 -4.36
N TYR A 23 12.84 9.09 -5.01
CA TYR A 23 11.94 10.19 -5.37
C TYR A 23 11.47 10.09 -6.82
N SER A 24 12.09 9.22 -7.62
CA SER A 24 11.67 8.94 -9.00
C SER A 24 10.21 8.51 -9.11
N ALA A 25 9.57 8.95 -10.20
CA ALA A 25 8.24 8.47 -10.58
C ALA A 25 8.21 6.95 -10.82
N ALA A 26 9.35 6.36 -11.20
CA ALA A 26 9.48 4.91 -11.34
C ALA A 26 9.32 4.21 -9.98
N TYR A 27 9.94 4.73 -8.92
CA TYR A 27 9.78 4.18 -7.57
C TYR A 27 8.34 4.29 -7.08
N THR A 28 7.68 5.44 -7.30
CA THR A 28 6.25 5.61 -6.98
C THR A 28 5.40 4.59 -7.73
N LYS A 29 5.56 4.43 -9.04
CA LYS A 29 4.79 3.47 -9.84
C LYS A 29 5.00 2.02 -9.42
N GLU A 30 6.22 1.66 -8.98
CA GLU A 30 6.51 0.29 -8.54
C GLU A 30 6.08 -0.01 -7.10
N CYS A 31 6.07 1.00 -6.21
CA CYS A 31 5.87 0.79 -4.78
C CYS A 31 4.52 1.27 -4.25
N ALA A 32 3.93 2.30 -4.86
CA ALA A 32 2.61 2.84 -4.52
C ALA A 32 1.50 2.05 -5.24
N VAL A 33 1.50 0.73 -5.08
CA VAL A 33 0.61 -0.21 -5.77
C VAL A 33 -0.02 -1.20 -4.79
N CYS A 34 -1.31 -1.44 -4.93
CA CYS A 34 -2.07 -2.49 -4.24
C CYS A 34 -2.31 -3.65 -5.20
N TRP A 35 -1.62 -4.76 -4.94
CA TRP A 35 -1.75 -5.99 -5.72
C TRP A 35 -2.93 -6.79 -5.18
N MET A 36 -3.84 -7.21 -6.07
CA MET A 36 -5.03 -7.98 -5.71
C MET A 36 -5.38 -9.00 -6.80
N CYS A 37 -6.21 -9.99 -6.46
CA CYS A 37 -6.69 -10.96 -7.43
C CYS A 37 -7.72 -10.34 -8.39
N ALA A 38 -7.94 -10.96 -9.55
CA ALA A 38 -8.90 -10.47 -10.53
C ALA A 38 -10.33 -10.38 -9.98
N HIS A 39 -10.77 -11.34 -9.16
CA HIS A 39 -12.12 -11.35 -8.59
C HIS A 39 -12.38 -10.14 -7.67
N ASP A 40 -11.43 -9.81 -6.79
CA ASP A 40 -11.53 -8.65 -5.89
C ASP A 40 -11.50 -7.33 -6.67
N TYR A 41 -10.67 -7.27 -7.72
CA TYR A 41 -10.59 -6.13 -8.61
C TYR A 41 -11.91 -5.88 -9.36
N GLU A 42 -12.51 -6.93 -9.92
CA GLU A 42 -13.81 -6.85 -10.60
C GLU A 42 -14.93 -6.48 -9.63
N ALA A 43 -14.92 -7.04 -8.41
CA ALA A 43 -15.88 -6.70 -7.37
C ALA A 43 -15.81 -5.23 -6.92
N LEU A 44 -14.65 -4.58 -7.08
CA LEU A 44 -14.44 -3.15 -6.84
C LEU A 44 -14.81 -2.27 -8.05
N GLY A 45 -15.24 -2.85 -9.18
CA GLY A 45 -15.57 -2.10 -10.39
C GLY A 45 -14.36 -1.73 -11.25
N CYS A 46 -13.28 -2.51 -11.17
CA CYS A 46 -12.06 -2.35 -11.96
C CYS A 46 -11.37 -0.97 -11.82
N PRO A 47 -11.14 -0.45 -10.60
CA PRO A 47 -10.63 0.92 -10.43
C PRO A 47 -9.13 1.05 -10.74
N GLU A 48 -8.71 2.15 -11.36
CA GLU A 48 -7.29 2.45 -11.58
C GLU A 48 -6.53 2.65 -10.26
N LYS A 49 -7.19 3.29 -9.29
CA LYS A 49 -6.64 3.63 -7.97
C LYS A 49 -7.58 3.12 -6.87
N VAL A 50 -7.00 2.68 -5.77
CA VAL A 50 -7.73 2.32 -4.56
C VAL A 50 -7.19 3.07 -3.36
N LYS A 51 -8.08 3.43 -2.45
CA LYS A 51 -7.73 3.87 -1.11
C LYS A 51 -7.71 2.65 -0.20
N VAL A 52 -6.61 2.51 0.54
CA VAL A 52 -6.44 1.48 1.57
C VAL A 52 -6.50 2.17 2.92
N THR A 53 -7.36 1.69 3.82
CA THR A 53 -7.61 2.29 5.13
C THR A 53 -7.38 1.25 6.22
N THR A 54 -6.72 1.64 7.31
CA THR A 54 -6.47 0.80 8.48
C THR A 54 -7.78 0.35 9.14
N ARG A 55 -7.74 -0.77 9.85
CA ARG A 55 -8.91 -1.32 10.58
C ARG A 55 -9.58 -0.31 11.52
N ASP A 56 -8.80 0.54 12.16
CA ASP A 56 -9.29 1.57 13.09
C ASP A 56 -9.80 2.84 12.37
N GLY A 57 -9.63 2.93 11.05
CA GLY A 57 -10.04 4.08 10.25
C GLY A 57 -9.13 5.30 10.35
N ASN A 58 -8.05 5.25 11.16
CA ASN A 58 -7.25 6.42 11.48
C ASN A 58 -6.26 6.82 10.38
N HIS A 59 -5.84 5.87 9.55
CA HIS A 59 -4.86 6.11 8.50
C HIS A 59 -5.33 5.51 7.17
N SER A 60 -5.07 6.24 6.09
CA SER A 60 -5.37 5.76 4.74
C SER A 60 -4.36 6.28 3.72
N ILE A 61 -4.24 5.57 2.60
CA ILE A 61 -3.38 5.97 1.49
C ILE A 61 -4.00 5.55 0.16
N ALA A 62 -3.98 6.46 -0.82
CA ALA A 62 -4.31 6.16 -2.21
C ALA A 62 -3.10 5.55 -2.94
N VAL A 63 -3.33 4.44 -3.65
CA VAL A 63 -2.32 3.70 -4.41
C VAL A 63 -2.92 3.16 -5.71
N TYR A 64 -2.08 2.88 -6.70
CA TYR A 64 -2.53 2.29 -7.96
C TYR A 64 -2.94 0.83 -7.77
N THR A 65 -3.85 0.34 -8.60
CA THR A 65 -4.25 -1.07 -8.59
C THR A 65 -3.34 -1.92 -9.48
N LYS A 66 -2.99 -3.11 -9.02
CA LYS A 66 -2.31 -4.12 -9.84
C LYS A 66 -3.00 -5.48 -9.72
N VAL A 67 -3.50 -6.00 -10.82
CA VAL A 67 -4.13 -7.33 -10.84
C VAL A 67 -3.06 -8.41 -11.03
N THR A 68 -3.13 -9.48 -10.25
CA THR A 68 -2.18 -10.60 -10.33
C THR A 68 -2.76 -11.90 -9.77
N GLU A 69 -2.34 -13.02 -10.34
CA GLU A 69 -2.65 -14.38 -9.83
C GLU A 69 -1.82 -14.76 -8.60
N SER A 70 -0.81 -13.96 -8.25
CA SER A 70 0.08 -14.23 -7.09
C SER A 70 -0.53 -13.85 -5.74
N VAL A 71 -1.70 -13.22 -5.74
CA VAL A 71 -2.42 -12.79 -4.53
C VAL A 71 -3.74 -13.54 -4.45
N ARG A 72 -3.99 -14.18 -3.31
CA ARG A 72 -5.26 -14.86 -3.02
C ARG A 72 -6.37 -13.82 -2.83
N CYS A 73 -7.58 -14.10 -3.31
CA CYS A 73 -8.72 -13.24 -3.04
C CYS A 73 -9.04 -13.08 -1.55
N GLY A 74 -9.48 -11.88 -1.15
CA GLY A 74 -9.57 -11.44 0.24
C GLY A 74 -8.23 -11.03 0.86
N HIS A 75 -7.14 -11.08 0.09
CA HIS A 75 -5.84 -10.55 0.49
C HIS A 75 -5.40 -9.48 -0.51
N VAL A 76 -4.59 -8.54 -0.01
CA VAL A 76 -3.90 -7.57 -0.85
C VAL A 76 -2.42 -7.55 -0.50
N PHE A 77 -1.59 -7.13 -1.45
CA PHE A 77 -0.16 -6.97 -1.24
C PHE A 77 0.31 -5.57 -1.65
N ILE A 78 1.02 -4.88 -0.77
CA ILE A 78 1.69 -3.61 -1.08
C ILE A 78 3.19 -3.81 -0.90
N PRO A 79 4.04 -3.49 -1.91
CA PRO A 79 5.48 -3.55 -1.76
C PRO A 79 5.94 -2.71 -0.57
N ARG A 80 6.86 -3.26 0.23
CA ARG A 80 7.40 -2.65 1.43
C ARG A 80 8.04 -1.30 1.07
N SER A 81 7.38 -0.22 1.46
CA SER A 81 7.71 1.14 1.06
C SER A 81 7.06 2.14 2.02
N ILE A 82 7.30 3.44 1.80
CA ILE A 82 6.71 4.52 2.61
C ILE A 82 5.17 4.57 2.51
N TRP A 83 4.57 4.19 1.38
CA TRP A 83 3.11 4.12 1.23
C TRP A 83 2.53 2.98 2.07
N ALA A 84 3.15 1.79 2.02
CA ALA A 84 2.71 0.64 2.81
C ALA A 84 2.73 0.94 4.31
N ASN A 85 3.75 1.65 4.79
CA ASN A 85 3.92 1.98 6.20
C ASN A 85 2.81 2.87 6.78
N ILE A 86 2.04 3.59 5.95
CA ILE A 86 0.88 4.39 6.39
C ILE A 86 -0.26 3.47 6.89
N VAL A 87 -0.37 2.28 6.32
CA VAL A 87 -1.50 1.35 6.57
C VAL A 87 -1.10 0.05 7.25
N VAL A 88 0.17 -0.08 7.66
CA VAL A 88 0.63 -1.18 8.53
C VAL A 88 0.13 -0.94 9.95
N GLU A 89 -0.39 -1.99 10.59
CA GLU A 89 -0.81 -1.95 11.99
C GLU A 89 0.42 -1.81 12.90
N PRO A 90 0.55 -0.69 13.65
CA PRO A 90 1.73 -0.40 14.45
C PRO A 90 1.84 -1.27 15.71
N THR A 91 0.76 -1.96 16.12
CA THR A 91 0.77 -2.85 17.29
C THR A 91 1.84 -3.92 17.16
N THR A 92 2.74 -3.98 18.16
CA THR A 92 3.90 -4.87 18.13
C THR A 92 3.71 -6.17 18.91
N PHE A 93 2.60 -6.33 19.63
CA PHE A 93 2.35 -7.47 20.52
C PHE A 93 3.51 -7.74 21.51
N SER A 94 4.18 -6.67 21.97
CA SER A 94 5.37 -6.74 22.84
C SER A 94 6.58 -7.50 22.24
N THR A 95 6.63 -7.65 20.91
CA THR A 95 7.74 -8.30 20.20
C THR A 95 8.74 -7.30 19.60
N GLY A 96 8.40 -6.01 19.61
CA GLY A 96 9.18 -4.95 18.96
C GLY A 96 9.00 -4.88 17.44
N SER A 97 8.18 -5.74 16.83
CA SER A 97 7.91 -5.74 15.38
C SER A 97 6.42 -5.44 15.09
N PRO A 98 6.11 -4.42 14.25
CA PRO A 98 4.74 -4.18 13.77
C PRO A 98 4.13 -5.35 12.98
N LEU A 99 2.81 -5.34 12.82
CA LEU A 99 2.07 -6.36 12.07
C LEU A 99 2.14 -6.08 10.56
N TYR A 100 3.28 -6.40 9.95
CA TYR A 100 3.53 -6.19 8.51
C TYR A 100 2.74 -7.12 7.57
N LYS A 101 2.14 -8.20 8.08
CA LYS A 101 1.45 -9.22 7.28
C LYS A 101 0.18 -9.67 7.99
N GLY A 102 -0.91 -9.76 7.23
CA GLY A 102 -2.22 -10.20 7.73
C GLY A 102 -2.99 -9.14 8.50
N SER A 103 -2.64 -7.85 8.37
CA SER A 103 -3.43 -6.78 9.01
C SER A 103 -4.76 -6.58 8.27
N PRO A 104 -5.91 -6.55 8.95
CA PRO A 104 -7.18 -6.20 8.31
C PRO A 104 -7.19 -4.76 7.81
N VAL A 105 -7.64 -4.56 6.57
CA VAL A 105 -7.78 -3.24 5.94
C VAL A 105 -9.08 -3.15 5.14
N THR A 106 -9.57 -1.93 4.97
CA THR A 106 -10.63 -1.63 4.00
C THR A 106 -10.00 -1.12 2.72
N VAL A 107 -10.42 -1.66 1.58
CA VAL A 107 -9.98 -1.25 0.24
C VAL A 107 -11.18 -0.77 -0.56
N GLU A 108 -11.13 0.44 -1.10
CA GLU A 108 -12.22 1.05 -1.85
C GLU A 108 -11.71 1.80 -3.10
N PRO A 109 -12.50 1.89 -4.18
CA PRO A 109 -12.17 2.74 -5.33
C PRO A 109 -11.98 4.19 -4.88
N THR A 110 -11.06 4.92 -5.49
CA THR A 110 -10.85 6.33 -5.18
C THR A 110 -10.44 7.15 -6.39
N ASP A 111 -10.86 8.42 -6.40
CA ASP A 111 -10.39 9.44 -7.34
C ASP A 111 -9.18 10.22 -6.80
N GLU A 112 -8.80 10.02 -5.53
CA GLU A 112 -7.64 10.67 -4.90
C GLU A 112 -6.34 10.40 -5.67
N GLU A 113 -5.46 11.39 -5.73
CA GLU A 113 -4.17 11.26 -6.39
C GLU A 113 -3.19 10.41 -5.58
N VAL A 114 -2.39 9.60 -6.27
CA VAL A 114 -1.33 8.82 -5.64
C VAL A 114 -0.17 9.77 -5.35
N LEU A 115 0.03 10.07 -4.06
CA LEU A 115 1.09 10.96 -3.59
C LEU A 115 2.47 10.48 -4.03
N SER A 116 3.33 11.42 -4.43
CA SER A 116 4.76 11.15 -4.61
C SER A 116 5.44 10.82 -3.28
N ALA A 117 6.67 10.28 -3.35
CA ALA A 117 7.41 9.94 -2.14
C ALA A 117 7.69 11.15 -1.24
N GLU A 118 7.98 12.31 -1.85
CA GLU A 118 8.17 13.58 -1.13
C GLU A 118 6.89 14.02 -0.44
N GLU A 119 5.76 13.96 -1.15
CA GLU A 119 4.46 14.35 -0.59
C GLU A 119 4.01 13.45 0.56
N VAL A 120 4.26 12.14 0.48
CA VAL A 120 3.99 11.23 1.61
C VAL A 120 4.77 11.66 2.85
N VAL A 121 6.06 11.98 2.70
CA VAL A 121 6.89 12.42 3.82
C VAL A 121 6.39 13.75 4.38
N LEU A 122 6.17 14.74 3.52
CA LEU A 122 5.77 16.09 3.93
C LEU A 122 4.36 16.13 4.55
N LYS A 123 3.38 15.47 3.93
CA LYS A 123 1.98 15.52 4.37
C LYS A 123 1.68 14.57 5.53
N LEU A 124 2.26 13.37 5.53
CA LEU A 124 1.85 12.30 6.47
C LEU A 124 2.85 12.02 7.59
N TYR A 125 4.16 12.21 7.36
CA TYR A 125 5.18 11.94 8.38
C TYR A 125 5.63 13.18 9.15
N MET A 126 5.66 14.34 8.50
CA MET A 126 6.12 15.59 9.11
C MET A 126 4.98 16.44 9.72
N GLY A 127 3.75 15.90 9.74
CA GLY A 127 2.58 16.59 10.29
C GLY A 127 2.14 17.78 9.47
N GLY A 128 2.15 17.65 8.13
CA GLY A 128 1.93 18.75 7.19
C GLY A 128 0.75 19.64 7.55
N GLU A 129 0.96 20.96 7.43
CA GLU A 129 -0.09 21.99 7.52
C GLU A 129 -1.12 21.87 6.40
#